data_AF-A0A937T9F0-F1
#
_entry.id   AF-A0A937T9F0-F1
#
_cell.length_a   1.000
_cell.length_b   1.000
_cell.length_c   1.000
_cell.angle_alpha   90.00
_cell.angle_beta   90.00
_cell.angle_gamma   90.00
#
_symmetry.space_group_name_H-M   'P 1'
#
loop_
_entity.id
_entity.type
_entity.pdbx_description
1 polymer ?
#
loop_
_entity_poly.entity_id
_entity_poly.type
_entity_poly.pdbx_seq_one_letter_code
_entity_poly.pdbx_strand_id
1 'polypeptide(L)'
;MRNQRNFSLEFKRGVVEELLSGESSPAQLCRRYNISSSLLYHWKRQYSRGKFDNEPTEEAALKDRIEKLERLVGRLTLENEFLKRGLKNSLSQFNRNGKSLRGGNTSSAVSGGGVD
;
A
#
# COMPACT_ATOMS: atom_id res chain seq x y z
N MET A 1 -48.79 11.03 -6.41
CA MET A 1 -47.39 10.70 -6.73
C MET A 1 -46.50 11.83 -6.21
N ARG A 2 -45.47 11.55 -5.41
CA ARG A 2 -44.52 12.60 -4.94
C ARG A 2 -43.67 13.03 -6.13
N ASN A 3 -43.85 14.27 -6.60
CA ASN A 3 -43.05 14.83 -7.67
C ASN A 3 -41.62 15.04 -7.14
N GLN A 4 -40.68 14.19 -7.55
CA GLN A 4 -39.29 14.33 -7.13
C GLN A 4 -38.63 15.40 -7.99
N ARG A 5 -38.06 16.44 -7.34
CA ARG A 5 -37.19 17.41 -8.03
C ARG A 5 -36.00 16.66 -8.61
N ASN A 6 -35.89 16.66 -9.94
CA ASN A 6 -34.71 16.16 -10.62
C ASN A 6 -33.68 17.28 -10.74
N PHE A 7 -32.42 16.94 -10.44
CA PHE A 7 -31.28 17.84 -10.59
C PHE A 7 -30.31 17.23 -11.60
N SER A 8 -29.75 18.07 -12.47
CA SER A 8 -28.71 17.66 -13.43
C SER A 8 -27.44 17.21 -12.71
N LEU A 9 -26.62 16.40 -13.38
CA LEU A 9 -25.33 15.94 -12.84
C LEU A 9 -24.40 17.13 -12.60
N GLU A 10 -24.29 18.05 -13.55
CA GLU A 10 -23.52 19.30 -13.44
C GLU A 10 -23.89 20.10 -12.19
N PHE A 11 -25.19 20.27 -11.92
CA PHE A 11 -25.65 20.99 -10.75
C PHE A 11 -25.24 20.29 -9.45
N LYS A 12 -25.45 18.98 -9.35
CA LYS A 12 -25.05 18.20 -8.18
C LYS A 12 -23.54 18.26 -7.96
N ARG A 13 -22.76 18.22 -9.04
CA ARG A 13 -21.30 18.32 -9.02
C ARG A 13 -20.86 19.67 -8.46
N GLY A 14 -21.30 20.78 -9.04
CA GLY A 14 -20.90 22.12 -8.61
C GLY A 14 -21.27 22.42 -7.15
N VAL A 15 -22.45 21.97 -6.70
CA VAL A 15 -22.85 22.12 -5.29
C VAL A 15 -21.94 21.34 -4.34
N VAL A 16 -21.49 20.15 -4.73
CA VAL A 16 -20.57 19.33 -3.92
C VAL A 16 -19.16 19.90 -3.96
N GLU A 17 -18.70 20.41 -5.10
CA GLU A 17 -17.38 21.03 -5.23
C GLU A 17 -17.26 22.27 -4.35
N GLU A 18 -18.29 23.12 -4.30
CA GLU A 18 -18.31 24.27 -3.39
C GLU A 18 -18.38 23.86 -1.91
N LEU A 19 -19.06 22.75 -1.61
CA LEU A 19 -19.02 22.17 -0.27
C LEU A 19 -17.61 21.69 0.10
N LEU A 20 -16.84 21.17 -0.87
CA LEU A 20 -15.49 20.67 -0.68
C LEU A 20 -14.44 21.78 -0.65
N SER A 21 -14.65 22.87 -1.41
CA SER A 21 -13.78 24.06 -1.37
C SER A 21 -13.82 24.76 -0.01
N GLY A 22 -14.93 24.60 0.74
CA GLY A 22 -15.11 25.19 2.06
C GLY A 22 -15.48 26.67 2.02
N GLU A 23 -15.72 27.24 0.84
CA GLU A 23 -16.13 28.63 0.65
C GLU A 23 -17.51 28.92 1.26
N SER A 24 -18.40 27.92 1.23
CA SER A 24 -19.74 27.99 1.80
C SER A 24 -19.95 26.91 2.85
N SER A 25 -20.55 27.29 3.98
CA SER A 25 -21.00 26.32 4.98
C SER A 25 -22.13 25.43 4.43
N PRO A 26 -22.29 24.19 4.93
CA PRO A 26 -23.38 23.30 4.51
C PRO A 26 -24.77 23.94 4.67
N ALA A 27 -24.97 24.73 5.74
CA ALA A 27 -26.23 25.41 5.99
C ALA A 27 -26.52 26.52 4.96
N GLN A 28 -25.50 27.26 4.53
CA GLN A 28 -25.64 28.27 3.47
C GLN A 28 -26.00 27.62 2.13
N LEU A 29 -25.33 26.52 1.77
CA LEU A 29 -25.65 25.77 0.54
C LEU A 29 -27.09 25.24 0.54
N CYS A 30 -27.52 24.67 1.68
CA CYS A 30 -28.90 24.17 1.82
C CYS A 30 -29.94 25.27 1.61
N ARG A 31 -29.70 26.47 2.19
CA ARG A 31 -30.60 27.62 2.04
C ARG A 31 -30.58 28.17 0.61
N ARG A 32 -29.39 28.37 0.03
CA ARG A 32 -29.22 29.02 -1.28
C ARG A 32 -29.81 28.17 -2.41
N TYR A 33 -29.60 26.86 -2.37
CA TYR A 33 -30.10 25.94 -3.39
C TYR A 33 -31.46 25.31 -3.05
N ASN A 34 -32.02 25.66 -1.89
CA ASN A 34 -33.25 25.10 -1.35
C ASN A 34 -33.25 23.57 -1.39
N ILE A 35 -32.20 22.98 -0.80
CA ILE A 35 -31.99 21.54 -0.68
C ILE A 35 -31.85 21.15 0.79
N SER A 36 -32.20 19.90 1.13
CA SER A 36 -32.01 19.40 2.48
C SER A 36 -30.56 19.00 2.73
N SER A 37 -30.12 19.12 3.98
CA SER A 37 -28.77 18.70 4.40
C SER A 37 -28.52 17.22 4.11
N SER A 38 -29.50 16.35 4.34
CA SER A 38 -29.39 14.93 4.01
C SER A 38 -29.15 14.67 2.52
N LEU A 39 -29.79 15.45 1.64
CA LEU A 39 -29.59 15.36 0.19
C LEU A 39 -28.19 15.83 -0.22
N LEU A 40 -27.71 16.92 0.40
CA LEU A 40 -26.36 17.44 0.19
C LEU A 40 -25.29 16.40 0.57
N TYR A 41 -25.41 15.79 1.76
CA TYR A 41 -24.48 14.72 2.18
C TYR A 41 -24.61 13.46 1.33
N HIS A 42 -25.81 13.13 0.86
CA HIS A 42 -26.01 12.05 -0.10
C HIS A 42 -25.23 12.31 -1.38
N TRP A 43 -25.33 13.51 -1.95
CA TRP A 43 -24.57 13.89 -3.14
C TRP A 43 -23.06 13.88 -2.90
N LYS A 44 -22.58 14.37 -1.75
CA LYS A 44 -21.17 14.27 -1.36
C LYS A 44 -20.66 12.82 -1.41
N ARG A 45 -21.44 11.86 -0.89
CA ARG A 45 -21.09 10.43 -0.93
C ARG A 45 -21.13 9.85 -2.35
N GLN A 46 -22.03 10.31 -3.22
CA GLN A 46 -22.06 9.87 -4.62
C GLN A 46 -20.88 10.44 -5.41
N TYR A 47 -20.53 11.72 -5.16
CA TYR A 47 -19.36 12.38 -5.74
C TYR A 47 -18.07 11.65 -5.34
N SER A 48 -17.86 11.31 -4.06
CA SER A 48 -16.68 10.55 -3.64
C SER A 48 -16.56 9.15 -4.25
N ARG A 49 -17.61 8.66 -4.92
CA ARG A 49 -17.65 7.37 -5.64
C ARG A 49 -17.56 7.54 -7.16
N GLY A 50 -17.28 8.75 -7.67
CA GLY A 50 -17.13 9.03 -9.09
C GLY A 50 -18.45 9.07 -9.87
N LYS A 51 -19.61 9.18 -9.22
CA LYS A 51 -20.92 9.05 -9.91
C LYS A 51 -21.37 10.26 -10.71
N PHE A 52 -20.67 11.39 -10.62
CA PHE A 52 -21.04 12.60 -11.35
C PHE A 52 -20.08 12.88 -12.50
N ASP A 53 -19.37 11.87 -13.04
CA ASP A 53 -18.30 12.00 -14.03
C ASP A 53 -17.21 13.00 -13.61
N ASN A 54 -17.00 13.13 -12.30
CA ASN A 54 -16.05 14.06 -11.75
C ASN A 54 -14.70 13.83 -12.45
N GLU A 55 -14.12 14.91 -12.99
CA GLU A 55 -12.70 14.91 -13.36
C GLU A 55 -11.94 14.29 -12.20
N PRO A 56 -11.06 13.30 -12.43
CA PRO A 56 -10.34 12.65 -11.35
C PRO A 56 -9.65 13.74 -10.54
N THR A 57 -10.17 14.01 -9.34
CA THR A 57 -9.55 14.99 -8.45
C THR A 57 -8.11 14.56 -8.27
N GLU A 58 -7.15 15.49 -8.27
CA GLU A 58 -5.73 15.17 -8.10
C GLU A 58 -5.51 14.21 -6.93
N GLU A 59 -6.29 14.36 -5.86
CA GLU A 59 -6.34 13.47 -4.70
C GLU A 59 -6.65 11.99 -5.04
N ALA A 60 -7.57 11.71 -5.96
CA ALA A 60 -7.90 10.36 -6.39
C ALA A 60 -6.77 9.74 -7.22
N ALA A 61 -6.18 10.51 -8.14
CA ALA A 61 -5.01 10.08 -8.90
C ALA A 61 -3.79 9.83 -7.98
N LEU A 62 -3.62 10.67 -6.95
CA LEU A 62 -2.59 10.51 -5.93
C LEU A 62 -2.83 9.25 -5.10
N LYS A 63 -4.08 8.96 -4.68
CA LYS A 63 -4.41 7.72 -3.96
C LYS A 63 -4.11 6.46 -4.78
N ASP A 64 -4.48 6.45 -6.06
CA ASP A 64 -4.16 5.34 -6.96
C ASP A 64 -2.64 5.17 -7.11
N ARG A 65 -1.90 6.28 -7.15
CA ARG A 65 -0.44 6.24 -7.21
C ARG A 65 0.16 5.69 -5.92
N ILE A 66 -0.36 6.11 -4.76
CA ILE A 66 0.05 5.61 -3.44
C ILE A 66 -0.18 4.10 -3.37
N GLU A 67 -1.37 3.61 -3.71
CA GLU A 67 -1.67 2.17 -3.67
C GLU A 67 -0.73 1.35 -4.57
N LYS A 68 -0.43 1.85 -5.79
CA LYS A 68 0.53 1.21 -6.69
C LYS A 68 1.93 1.16 -6.08
N LEU A 69 2.37 2.25 -5.45
CA LEU A 69 3.67 2.33 -4.80
C LEU A 69 3.75 1.40 -3.59
N GLU A 70 2.72 1.36 -2.74
CA GLU A 70 2.65 0.46 -1.58
C GLU A 70 2.74 -1.02 -2.01
N ARG A 71 2.04 -1.41 -3.07
CA ARG A 71 2.14 -2.77 -3.65
C ARG A 71 3.54 -3.10 -4.15
N LEU A 72 4.20 -2.15 -4.81
CA LEU A 72 5.57 -2.33 -5.31
C LEU A 72 6.58 -2.44 -4.15
N VAL A 73 6.43 -1.60 -3.12
CA VAL A 73 7.25 -1.68 -1.90
C VAL A 73 7.09 -3.04 -1.24
N GLY A 74 5.85 -3.54 -1.11
CA GLY A 74 5.59 -4.88 -0.58
C GLY A 74 6.30 -5.98 -1.37
N ARG A 75 6.19 -5.95 -2.72
CA ARG A 75 6.87 -6.91 -3.61
C ARG A 75 8.39 -6.87 -3.44
N LEU A 76 8.99 -5.69 -3.53
CA LEU A 76 10.44 -5.51 -3.41
C LEU A 76 10.95 -5.90 -2.02
N THR A 77 10.15 -5.72 -0.97
CA THR A 77 10.50 -6.14 0.38
C THR A 77 10.61 -7.66 0.47
N LEU A 78 9.64 -8.38 -0.09
CA LEU A 78 9.65 -9.84 -0.12
C LEU A 78 10.81 -10.39 -0.96
N GLU A 79 11.08 -9.80 -2.13
CA GLU A 79 12.22 -10.18 -2.98
C GLU A 79 13.55 -9.96 -2.26
N ASN A 80 13.72 -8.81 -1.59
CA ASN A 80 14.92 -8.53 -0.81
C ASN A 80 15.12 -9.53 0.34
N GLU A 81 14.06 -9.83 1.10
CA GLU A 81 14.12 -10.80 2.19
C GLU A 81 14.48 -12.20 1.67
N PHE A 82 13.91 -12.61 0.53
CA PHE A 82 14.24 -13.87 -0.12
C PHE A 82 15.73 -13.93 -0.51
N LEU A 83 16.24 -12.89 -1.19
CA LEU A 83 17.64 -12.82 -1.61
C LEU A 83 18.61 -12.81 -0.43
N LYS A 84 18.33 -12.02 0.62
CA LYS A 84 19.15 -11.98 1.84
C LYS A 84 19.24 -13.35 2.53
N ARG A 85 18.11 -14.07 2.61
CA ARG A 85 18.08 -15.44 3.16
C ARG A 85 18.89 -16.40 2.32
N GLY A 86 18.77 -16.33 0.99
CA GLY A 86 19.55 -17.16 0.05
C GLY A 86 21.06 -16.95 0.25
N LEU A 87 21.52 -15.70 0.31
CA LEU A 87 22.92 -15.36 0.56
C LEU A 87 23.41 -15.84 1.92
N LYS A 88 22.62 -15.62 2.98
CA LYS A 88 22.97 -16.09 4.33
C LYS A 88 23.11 -17.61 4.39
N ASN A 89 22.21 -18.34 3.71
CA ASN A 89 22.27 -19.78 3.63
C ASN A 89 23.51 -20.25 2.87
N SER A 90 23.83 -19.66 1.72
CA SER A 90 25.04 -19.98 0.95
C SER A 90 26.32 -19.74 1.75
N LEU A 91 26.46 -18.57 2.38
CA LEU A 91 27.60 -18.25 3.26
C LEU A 91 27.71 -19.23 4.44
N SER A 92 26.58 -19.66 5.02
CA SER A 92 26.59 -20.65 6.09
C SER A 92 27.03 -22.04 5.61
N GLN A 93 26.71 -22.43 4.38
CA GLN A 93 27.16 -23.69 3.78
C GLN A 93 28.67 -23.68 3.50
N PHE A 94 29.21 -22.57 2.95
CA PHE A 94 30.65 -22.40 2.77
C PHE A 94 31.42 -22.55 4.09
N ASN A 95 30.92 -21.95 5.17
CA ASN A 95 31.59 -22.00 6.47
C ASN A 95 31.52 -23.40 7.12
N ARG A 96 30.47 -24.19 6.84
CA ARG A 96 30.38 -25.60 7.27
C ARG A 96 31.34 -26.50 6.50
N ASN A 97 31.44 -26.32 5.19
CA ASN A 97 32.32 -27.13 4.33
C ASN A 97 33.81 -26.84 4.60
N GLY A 98 34.18 -25.60 4.98
CA GLY A 98 35.54 -25.25 5.39
C GLY A 98 35.99 -25.87 6.73
N LYS A 99 35.06 -26.12 7.66
CA LYS A 99 35.36 -26.79 8.95
C LYS A 99 35.57 -28.30 8.82
N SER A 100 34.95 -28.95 7.83
CA SER A 100 35.09 -30.39 7.58
C SER A 100 36.53 -30.79 7.21
N LEU A 101 37.29 -29.90 6.56
CA LEU A 101 38.66 -30.18 6.13
C LEU A 101 39.72 -30.04 7.24
N ARG A 102 39.36 -29.56 8.44
CA ARG A 102 40.29 -29.33 9.57
C ARG A 102 39.98 -30.20 10.80
N GLY A 103 39.56 -31.44 10.56
CA GLY A 103 39.19 -32.40 11.62
C GLY A 103 39.81 -33.78 11.49
N GLY A 104 40.80 -33.97 10.61
CA GLY A 104 41.59 -35.20 10.53
C GLY A 104 42.72 -35.18 11.56
N ASN A 105 42.41 -35.54 12.81
CA ASN A 105 43.41 -35.68 13.87
C ASN A 105 44.44 -36.75 13.50
N THR A 106 45.69 -36.33 13.60
CA THR A 106 46.90 -37.10 13.84
C THR A 106 46.69 -38.15 14.94
N SER A 107 46.91 -39.44 14.66
CA SER A 107 47.41 -40.43 15.63
C SER A 107 47.61 -41.82 15.02
N SER A 108 48.88 -42.22 14.90
CA SER A 108 49.36 -43.59 15.18
C SER A 108 50.90 -43.56 15.09
N ALA A 109 51.59 -43.32 16.21
CA ALA A 109 52.17 -44.37 17.04
C ALA A 109 53.25 -45.18 16.32
N VAL A 110 54.52 -44.77 16.45
CA VAL A 110 55.65 -45.71 16.44
C VAL A 110 56.39 -45.55 17.76
N SER A 111 56.03 -46.41 18.71
CA SER A 111 56.77 -46.61 19.95
C SER A 111 58.12 -47.22 19.61
N GLY A 112 59.20 -46.50 19.95
CA GLY A 112 60.54 -47.06 19.97
C GLY A 112 60.68 -48.04 21.14
N GLY A 113 61.26 -49.21 20.88
CA GLY A 113 61.64 -50.16 21.91
C GLY A 113 62.26 -51.44 21.37
N GLY A 114 63.54 -51.66 21.71
CA GLY A 114 64.18 -52.98 21.86
C GLY A 114 65.19 -53.38 20.78
N VAL A 115 66.50 -53.41 21.11
CA VAL A 115 67.39 -54.60 21.35
C VAL A 115 67.79 -55.32 20.04
N ASP A 116 69.05 -55.64 19.73
CA ASP A 116 70.23 -56.04 20.50
C ASP A 116 71.54 -55.40 20.00
#